data_AF-A0AA92DER9-F1
#
_entry.id   AF-A0AA92DER9-F1
#
_cell.length_a   1.000
_cell.length_b   1.000
_cell.length_c   1.000
_cell.angle_alpha   90.00
_cell.angle_beta   90.00
_cell.angle_gamma   90.00
#
_symmetry.space_group_name_H-M   'P 1'
#
loop_
_entity.id
_entity.type
_entity.pdbx_description
1 polymer ?
#
loop_
_entity_poly.entity_id
_entity_poly.type
_entity_poly.pdbx_seq_one_letter_code
_entity_poly.pdbx_strand_id
1 'polypeptide(L)'
;MVKVEEKLYQNRYIVDESRPHIQIKSVEACQTCEKQACTFCCPAACYSKNETGGVTLVTDGCLECGTCRVVCQDKGNIAWDYPRGGYGISYKFG
;
A
#
# COMPACT_ATOMS: atom_id res chain seq x y z
N MET A 1 20.42 -9.62 -1.16
CA MET A 1 19.02 -9.37 -1.57
C MET A 1 18.82 -7.87 -1.58
N VAL A 2 18.40 -7.29 -2.70
CA VAL A 2 18.15 -5.83 -2.82
C VAL A 2 16.85 -5.51 -2.09
N LYS A 3 16.86 -4.50 -1.23
CA LYS A 3 15.67 -4.01 -0.53
C LYS A 3 14.74 -3.30 -1.52
N VAL A 4 13.42 -3.48 -1.39
CA VAL A 4 12.46 -2.91 -2.35
C VAL A 4 12.53 -1.38 -2.33
N GLU A 5 12.80 -0.79 -1.17
CA GLU A 5 12.94 0.64 -0.93
C GLU A 5 14.07 1.26 -1.76
N GLU A 6 15.18 0.53 -1.99
CA GLU A 6 16.27 0.98 -2.85
C GLU A 6 15.84 1.13 -4.32
N LYS A 7 14.89 0.30 -4.76
CA LYS A 7 14.29 0.42 -6.10
C LYS A 7 13.26 1.54 -6.15
N LEU A 8 12.40 1.64 -5.13
CA LEU A 8 11.41 2.70 -5.04
C LEU A 8 12.08 4.08 -4.97
N TYR A 9 13.25 4.21 -4.36
CA TYR A 9 13.99 5.48 -4.32
C TYR A 9 14.36 6.04 -5.71
N GLN A 10 14.41 5.19 -6.75
CA GLN A 10 14.69 5.64 -8.12
C GLN A 10 13.47 6.30 -8.79
N ASN A 11 12.28 6.12 -8.21
CA ASN A 11 11.07 6.74 -8.67
C ASN A 11 10.89 8.13 -8.06
N ARG A 12 10.14 8.99 -8.76
CA ARG A 12 9.73 10.29 -8.24
C ARG A 12 8.33 10.18 -7.65
N TYR A 13 8.15 10.65 -6.42
CA TYR A 13 6.86 10.75 -5.77
C TYR A 13 6.56 12.19 -5.38
N ILE A 14 5.28 12.56 -5.39
CA ILE A 14 4.77 13.76 -4.73
C ILE A 14 3.78 13.27 -3.66
N VAL A 15 4.23 13.22 -2.40
CA VAL A 15 3.44 12.63 -1.31
C VAL A 15 2.41 13.65 -0.79
N ASP A 16 1.17 13.18 -0.60
CA ASP A 16 0.12 13.95 0.05
C ASP A 16 0.01 13.56 1.53
N GLU A 17 0.87 14.15 2.37
CA GLU A 17 0.95 13.82 3.80
C GLU A 17 -0.39 13.99 4.54
N SER A 18 -1.22 14.92 4.07
CA SER A 18 -2.51 15.23 4.69
C SER A 18 -3.64 14.30 4.26
N ARG A 19 -3.48 13.58 3.13
CA ARG A 19 -4.54 12.78 2.53
C ARG A 19 -3.97 11.52 1.86
N PRO A 20 -3.65 10.47 2.64
CA PRO A 20 -3.30 9.17 2.09
C PRO A 20 -4.43 8.62 1.22
N HIS A 21 -4.11 8.19 -0.01
CA HIS A 21 -5.07 7.67 -0.99
C HIS A 21 -5.52 6.22 -0.71
N ILE A 22 -4.77 5.50 0.13
CA ILE A 22 -5.15 4.17 0.63
C ILE A 22 -5.18 4.16 2.14
N GLN A 23 -6.19 3.49 2.71
CA GLN A 23 -6.38 3.35 4.16
C GLN A 23 -6.97 1.97 4.49
N ILE A 24 -6.63 1.46 5.68
CA ILE A 24 -7.28 0.27 6.26
C ILE A 24 -8.54 0.76 6.98
N LYS A 25 -9.72 0.21 6.64
CA LYS A 25 -10.99 0.64 7.23
C LYS A 25 -11.19 0.16 8.66
N SER A 26 -10.76 -1.07 8.97
CA SER A 26 -10.79 -1.68 10.30
C SER A 26 -9.50 -2.47 10.54
N VAL A 27 -8.81 -2.16 11.65
CA VAL A 27 -7.58 -2.85 12.05
C VAL A 27 -7.88 -4.28 12.51
N GLU A 28 -9.04 -4.48 13.14
CA GLU A 28 -9.52 -5.75 13.68
C GLU A 28 -9.78 -6.77 12.56
N ALA A 29 -10.30 -6.30 11.41
CA ALA A 29 -10.50 -7.14 10.23
C ALA A 29 -9.17 -7.69 9.67
N CYS A 30 -8.05 -6.98 9.87
CA CYS A 30 -6.71 -7.44 9.49
C CYS A 30 -6.12 -8.45 10.48
N GLN A 31 -6.45 -8.37 11.78
CA GLN A 31 -6.01 -9.34 12.79
C GLN A 31 -6.64 -10.72 12.59
N THR A 32 -7.89 -10.76 12.12
CA THR A 32 -8.62 -11.99 11.79
C THR A 32 -8.37 -12.47 10.35
N CYS A 33 -7.44 -11.84 9.63
CA CYS A 33 -7.12 -12.20 8.25
C CYS A 33 -5.92 -13.13 8.26
N GLU A 34 -6.10 -14.44 8.11
CA GLU A 34 -4.98 -15.38 8.11
C GLU A 34 -4.04 -15.19 6.91
N LYS A 35 -4.64 -14.89 5.74
CA LYS A 35 -3.89 -14.77 4.48
C LYS A 35 -2.98 -13.54 4.46
N GLN A 36 -3.47 -12.39 4.95
CA GLN A 36 -2.80 -11.08 4.86
C GLN A 36 -2.10 -10.84 3.50
N ALA A 37 -2.76 -11.21 2.40
CA ALA A 37 -2.12 -11.28 1.07
C ALA A 37 -1.50 -9.95 0.62
N CYS A 38 -2.04 -8.82 1.07
CA CYS A 38 -1.47 -7.50 0.83
C CYS A 38 0.00 -7.37 1.27
N THR A 39 0.46 -8.10 2.30
CA THR A 39 1.83 -7.99 2.82
C THR A 39 2.89 -8.67 1.97
N PHE A 40 2.50 -9.51 1.00
CA PHE A 40 3.45 -10.16 0.08
C PHE A 40 3.08 -10.02 -1.40
N CYS A 41 1.85 -9.61 -1.72
CA CYS A 41 1.44 -9.27 -3.09
C CYS A 41 1.65 -7.79 -3.44
N CYS A 42 1.86 -6.90 -2.45
CA CYS A 42 2.12 -5.49 -2.75
C CYS A 42 3.54 -5.32 -3.34
N PRO A 43 3.70 -4.83 -4.58
CA PRO A 43 5.01 -4.70 -5.22
C PRO A 43 5.88 -3.61 -4.58
N ALA A 44 5.26 -2.67 -3.87
CA ALA A 44 5.93 -1.56 -3.18
C ALA A 44 6.11 -1.81 -1.67
N ALA A 45 5.74 -2.99 -1.17
CA ALA A 45 5.76 -3.32 0.25
C ALA A 45 5.07 -2.28 1.16
N CYS A 46 4.00 -1.64 0.67
CA CYS A 46 3.21 -0.68 1.46
C CYS A 46 2.55 -1.32 2.70
N TYR A 47 2.45 -2.65 2.75
CA TYR A 47 1.82 -3.39 3.85
C TYR A 47 2.85 -4.32 4.48
N SER A 48 2.97 -4.28 5.80
CA SER A 48 3.82 -5.18 6.58
C SER A 48 3.05 -5.80 7.72
N LYS A 49 3.40 -7.03 8.10
CA LYS A 49 2.85 -7.65 9.32
C LYS A 49 3.38 -6.91 10.53
N ASN A 50 2.52 -6.64 11.50
CA ASN A 50 2.94 -6.09 12.78
C ASN A 50 3.07 -7.20 13.85
N GLU A 51 3.62 -6.84 15.02
CA GLU A 51 3.87 -7.79 16.11
C GLU A 51 2.58 -8.32 16.76
N THR A 52 1.45 -7.64 16.58
CA THR A 52 0.15 -8.01 17.17
C THR A 52 -0.69 -8.88 16.22
N GLY A 53 -0.10 -9.39 15.15
CA GLY A 53 -0.79 -10.23 14.16
C GLY A 53 -1.66 -9.46 13.16
N GLY A 54 -1.65 -8.12 13.20
CA GLY A 54 -2.30 -7.24 12.23
C GLY A 54 -1.36 -6.81 11.10
N VAL A 55 -1.73 -5.71 10.44
CA VAL A 55 -1.00 -5.13 9.30
C VAL A 55 -0.76 -3.64 9.53
N THR A 56 0.47 -3.18 9.27
CA THR A 56 0.84 -1.76 9.20
C THR A 56 0.86 -1.30 7.75
N LEU A 57 0.45 -0.05 7.51
CA LEU A 57 0.38 0.56 6.18
C LEU A 57 1.30 1.78 6.09
N VAL A 58 2.14 1.83 5.05
CA VAL A 58 2.95 2.99 4.66
C VAL A 58 2.70 3.29 3.19
N THR A 59 2.24 4.51 2.88
CA THR A 59 1.66 4.82 1.57
C THR A 59 2.59 5.52 0.59
N ASP A 60 3.71 6.06 1.08
CA ASP A 60 4.54 7.03 0.36
C ASP A 60 5.19 6.45 -0.90
N GLY A 61 5.47 5.14 -0.89
CA GLY A 61 6.03 4.41 -2.03
C GLY A 61 5.00 3.74 -2.94
N CYS A 62 3.70 3.94 -2.71
CA CYS A 62 2.65 3.24 -3.46
C CYS A 62 2.76 3.52 -4.97
N LEU A 63 2.67 2.45 -5.76
CA LEU A 63 2.74 2.49 -7.22
C LEU A 63 1.37 2.61 -7.90
N GLU A 64 0.30 2.80 -7.12
CA GLU A 64 -1.08 2.96 -7.61
C GLU A 64 -1.63 1.76 -8.42
N CYS A 65 -0.99 0.59 -8.29
CA CYS A 65 -1.33 -0.61 -9.07
C CYS A 65 -2.67 -1.28 -8.70
N GLY A 66 -3.25 -0.96 -7.54
CA GLY A 66 -4.52 -1.54 -7.11
C GLY A 66 -4.47 -3.00 -6.61
N THR A 67 -3.32 -3.68 -6.60
CA THR A 67 -3.22 -5.09 -6.16
C THR A 67 -3.83 -5.31 -4.77
N CYS A 68 -3.54 -4.43 -3.81
CA CYS A 68 -4.08 -4.51 -2.46
C CYS A 68 -5.61 -4.44 -2.41
N ARG A 69 -6.25 -3.65 -3.29
CA ARG A 69 -7.71 -3.57 -3.41
C ARG A 69 -8.30 -4.90 -3.86
N VAL A 70 -7.66 -5.59 -4.80
CA VAL A 70 -8.14 -6.87 -5.35
C VAL A 70 -7.89 -8.02 -4.36
N VAL A 71 -6.68 -8.17 -3.83
CA VAL A 71 -6.36 -9.33 -2.96
C VAL A 71 -7.04 -9.25 -1.59
N CYS A 72 -7.50 -8.07 -1.17
CA CYS A 72 -8.27 -7.88 0.06
C CYS A 72 -9.78 -7.67 -0.19
N GLN A 73 -10.27 -7.91 -1.42
CA GLN A 73 -11.66 -7.64 -1.80
C GLN A 73 -12.69 -8.39 -0.94
N ASP A 74 -12.38 -9.64 -0.54
CA ASP A 74 -13.30 -10.50 0.23
C ASP A 74 -13.71 -9.86 1.56
N LYS A 75 -12.80 -9.10 2.19
CA LYS A 75 -13.08 -8.35 3.42
C LYS A 75 -13.54 -6.92 3.15
N GLY A 76 -13.38 -6.41 1.93
CA GLY A 76 -13.68 -5.02 1.57
C GLY A 76 -12.94 -3.97 2.41
N ASN A 77 -11.83 -4.35 3.05
CA ASN A 77 -11.22 -3.60 4.16
C ASN A 77 -10.20 -2.54 3.73
N ILE A 78 -9.95 -2.39 2.43
CA ILE A 78 -9.07 -1.35 1.90
C ILE A 78 -9.96 -0.25 1.32
N ALA A 79 -9.88 0.94 1.89
CA ALA A 79 -10.32 2.16 1.21
C ALA A 79 -9.21 2.52 0.22
N TRP A 80 -9.53 2.47 -1.06
CA TRP A 80 -8.58 2.68 -2.14
C TRP A 80 -9.16 3.69 -3.11
N ASP A 81 -8.42 4.76 -3.34
CA ASP A 81 -8.67 5.75 -4.39
C ASP A 81 -7.35 6.08 -5.07
N TYR A 82 -7.37 6.74 -6.22
CA TYR A 82 -6.15 7.33 -6.76
C TYR A 82 -5.71 8.52 -5.89
N PRO A 83 -4.40 8.84 -5.86
CA PRO A 83 -3.94 10.13 -5.33
C PRO A 83 -4.62 11.29 -6.05
N ARG A 84 -4.67 12.45 -5.39
CA ARG A 84 -5.13 13.69 -6.04
C ARG A 84 -4.23 14.00 -7.24
N GLY A 85 -4.78 14.65 -8.26
CA GLY A 85 -4.00 15.09 -9.42
C GLY A 85 -2.74 15.87 -9.00
N GLY A 86 -1.59 15.46 -9.53
CA GLY A 86 -0.28 16.02 -9.17
C GLY A 86 0.42 15.37 -7.97
N TYR A 87 -0.22 14.41 -7.30
CA TYR A 87 0.36 13.59 -6.22
C TYR A 87 0.55 12.14 -6.67
N GLY A 88 1.24 11.35 -5.85
CA GLY A 88 1.49 9.93 -6.10
C GLY A 88 2.79 9.67 -6.86
N ILE A 89 2.83 8.56 -7.59
CA ILE A 89 3.97 8.14 -8.40
C ILE A 89 4.01 8.91 -9.72
N SER A 90 5.16 9.45 -10.06
CA SER A 90 5.42 10.13 -11.35
C SER A 90 6.38 9.30 -12.19
N TYR A 91 5.84 8.43 -13.05
CA TYR A 91 6.64 7.66 -14.01
C TYR A 91 7.27 8.58 -15.06
N LYS A 92 8.59 8.49 -15.24
CA LYS A 92 9.32 9.32 -16.20
C LYS A 92 9.30 8.74 -17.62
N PHE A 93 9.30 7.41 -17.75
CA PHE A 93 9.45 6.70 -19.03
C PHE A 93 8.52 5.48 -19.19
N GLY A 94 7.52 5.33 -18.32
CA GLY A 94 6.71 4.11 -18.23
C GLY A 94 7.49 3.02 -17.52
#